data_AF-A0A356H405-F1
#
_entry.id   AF-A0A356H405-F1
#
_cell.length_a   1.000
_cell.length_b   1.000
_cell.length_c   1.000
_cell.angle_alpha   90.00
_cell.angle_beta   90.00
_cell.angle_gamma   90.00
#
_symmetry.space_group_name_H-M   'P 1'
#
loop_
_entity.id
_entity.type
_entity.pdbx_description
1 polymer ?
#
loop_
_entity_poly.entity_id
_entity_poly.type
_entity_poly.pdbx_seq_one_letter_code
_entity_poly.pdbx_strand_id
1 'polypeptide(L)'
;MAQKNLVSATLTDEQRTAVKAAFQNINVSLNFLISLTESQRKDGLRLGDKTVGFLEKFNSYAQSNPEFMPSYFDMNEFRKDYALLKDLSEFIKLSSQLQQKLEDTYTETGIESLSVALVYYNSVKAAAKNGIAGAQAIYDDLRKRFPGGSGTTSGNTPTT
;
A
#
# COMPACT_ATOMS: atom_id res chain seq x y z
N MET A 1 1.87 -3.72 32.65
CA MET A 1 2.84 -2.79 32.05
C MET A 1 2.04 -1.69 31.36
N ALA A 2 2.42 -0.42 31.54
CA ALA A 2 1.74 0.68 30.85
C ALA A 2 1.84 0.45 29.34
N GLN A 3 0.72 0.56 28.63
CA GLN A 3 0.71 0.51 27.18
C GLN A 3 1.64 1.62 26.66
N LYS A 4 2.67 1.24 25.91
CA LYS A 4 3.58 2.21 25.30
C LYS A 4 2.84 2.90 24.16
N ASN A 5 2.73 4.22 24.21
CA ASN A 5 2.24 5.04 23.12
C ASN A 5 3.44 5.41 22.22
N LEU A 6 3.62 4.65 21.15
CA LEU A 6 4.62 4.80 20.10
C LEU A 6 4.27 5.90 19.10
N VAL A 7 2.99 6.13 18.78
CA VAL A 7 2.58 7.17 17.82
C VAL A 7 1.73 8.26 18.49
N SER A 8 2.31 9.46 18.63
CA SER A 8 1.61 10.62 19.19
C SER A 8 1.62 11.80 18.21
N ALA A 9 0.96 11.61 17.06
CA ALA A 9 0.89 12.62 16.01
C ALA A 9 -0.56 12.93 15.61
N THR A 10 -0.79 14.17 15.19
CA THR A 10 -2.05 14.61 14.58
C THR A 10 -1.75 15.35 13.28
N LEU A 11 -2.72 15.35 12.36
CA LEU A 11 -2.64 16.12 11.12
C LEU A 11 -3.53 17.36 11.20
N THR A 12 -3.02 18.51 10.76
CA THR A 12 -3.84 19.69 10.50
C THR A 12 -4.59 19.55 9.16
N ASP A 13 -5.59 20.40 8.92
CA ASP A 13 -6.30 20.42 7.63
C ASP A 13 -5.38 20.84 6.47
N GLU A 14 -4.44 21.75 6.74
CA GLU A 14 -3.43 22.18 5.78
C GLU A 14 -2.52 21.01 5.41
N GLN A 15 -2.05 20.23 6.39
CA GLN A 15 -1.21 19.06 6.14
C GLN A 15 -1.96 17.99 5.34
N ARG A 16 -3.22 17.71 5.68
CA ARG A 16 -4.07 16.77 4.92
C ARG A 16 -4.22 17.21 3.46
N THR A 17 -4.46 18.49 3.24
CA THR A 17 -4.65 19.07 1.90
C THR A 17 -3.35 19.01 1.10
N ALA A 18 -2.23 19.39 1.72
CA ALA A 18 -0.91 19.36 1.08
C ALA A 18 -0.49 17.95 0.65
N VAL A 19 -0.71 16.93 1.49
CA VAL A 19 -0.40 15.53 1.13
C VAL A 19 -1.25 15.06 -0.05
N LYS A 20 -2.56 15.35 -0.05
CA LYS A 20 -3.46 15.00 -1.18
C LYS A 20 -3.04 15.70 -2.47
N ALA A 21 -2.71 16.99 -2.39
CA ALA A 21 -2.23 17.75 -3.54
C ALA A 21 -0.90 17.20 -4.07
N ALA A 22 0.01 16.75 -3.21
CA ALA A 22 1.26 16.12 -3.63
C ALA A 22 1.02 14.83 -4.44
N PHE A 23 0.10 13.96 -4.01
CA PHE A 23 -0.27 12.77 -4.79
C PHE A 23 -0.92 13.12 -6.13
N GLN A 24 -1.75 14.16 -6.17
CA GLN A 24 -2.32 14.65 -7.43
C GLN A 24 -1.25 15.20 -8.37
N ASN A 25 -0.30 15.98 -7.84
CA ASN A 25 0.81 16.52 -8.62
C ASN A 25 1.68 15.40 -9.22
N ILE A 26 1.94 14.33 -8.47
CA ILE A 26 2.66 13.14 -8.99
C ILE A 26 1.91 12.55 -10.20
N ASN A 27 0.59 12.37 -10.11
CA ASN A 27 -0.20 11.84 -11.23
C ASN A 27 -0.20 12.77 -12.45
N VAL A 28 -0.23 14.09 -12.24
CA VAL A 28 -0.18 15.07 -13.34
C VAL A 28 1.21 15.08 -13.99
N SER A 29 2.29 15.06 -13.21
CA SER A 29 3.66 15.02 -13.70
C SER A 29 4.00 13.71 -14.42
N LEU A 30 3.35 12.61 -14.04
CA LEU A 30 3.55 11.27 -14.60
C LEU A 30 2.30 10.80 -15.37
N ASN A 31 1.72 11.68 -16.20
CA ASN A 31 0.47 11.41 -16.92
C ASN A 31 0.55 10.27 -17.96
N PHE A 32 1.75 9.74 -18.21
CA PHE A 32 2.00 8.60 -19.09
C PHE A 32 1.92 7.25 -18.36
N LEU A 33 1.75 7.25 -17.03
CA LEU A 33 1.63 6.00 -16.26
C LEU A 33 0.40 5.21 -16.68
N ILE A 34 0.57 3.89 -16.78
CA ILE A 34 -0.50 2.95 -17.14
C ILE A 34 -0.84 2.04 -15.95
N SER A 35 -2.04 1.49 -15.97
CA SER A 35 -2.48 0.47 -15.01
C SER A 35 -2.58 -0.88 -15.71
N LEU A 36 -1.82 -1.86 -15.21
CA LEU A 36 -1.90 -3.24 -15.68
C LEU A 36 -2.98 -4.01 -14.91
N THR A 37 -3.78 -4.81 -15.62
CA THR A 37 -4.70 -5.77 -15.01
C THR A 37 -3.93 -6.81 -14.20
N GLU A 38 -4.63 -7.54 -13.33
CA GLU A 38 -3.96 -8.58 -12.54
C GLU A 38 -3.36 -9.69 -13.42
N SER A 39 -4.04 -10.06 -14.53
CA SER A 39 -3.48 -11.00 -15.52
C SER A 39 -2.22 -10.44 -16.16
N GLN A 40 -2.27 -9.19 -16.66
CA GLN A 40 -1.11 -8.56 -17.29
C GLN A 40 0.08 -8.44 -16.34
N ARG A 41 -0.15 -8.23 -15.04
CA ARG A 41 0.92 -8.24 -14.03
C ARG A 41 1.49 -9.62 -13.75
N LYS A 42 0.68 -10.68 -13.81
CA LYS A 42 1.11 -12.06 -13.61
C LYS A 42 1.91 -12.57 -14.81
N ASP A 43 1.45 -12.26 -16.01
CA ASP A 43 2.03 -12.72 -17.28
C ASP A 43 3.23 -11.86 -17.73
N GLY A 44 3.34 -10.65 -17.21
CA GLY A 44 4.41 -9.70 -17.55
C GLY A 44 5.79 -10.13 -17.05
N LEU A 45 6.82 -9.80 -17.84
CA LEU A 45 8.21 -10.00 -17.44
C LEU A 45 8.53 -9.16 -16.20
N ARG A 46 9.01 -9.82 -15.14
CA ARG A 46 9.55 -9.12 -13.98
C ARG A 46 10.96 -8.65 -14.29
N LEU A 47 11.11 -7.33 -14.44
CA LEU A 47 12.42 -6.70 -14.58
C LEU A 47 13.11 -6.72 -13.21
N GLY A 48 14.11 -7.59 -13.06
CA GLY A 48 15.05 -7.55 -11.94
C GLY A 48 16.41 -6.99 -12.37
N ASP A 49 17.34 -6.88 -11.43
CA ASP A 49 18.68 -6.32 -11.65
C ASP A 49 19.41 -6.93 -12.85
N LYS A 50 19.24 -8.25 -13.06
CA LYS A 50 19.82 -8.96 -14.21
C LYS A 50 19.32 -8.41 -15.54
N THR A 51 18.02 -8.15 -15.66
CA THR A 51 17.40 -7.65 -16.89
C THR A 51 17.82 -6.20 -17.14
N VAL A 52 17.85 -5.37 -16.09
CA VAL A 52 18.33 -3.98 -16.22
C VAL A 52 19.80 -3.93 -16.65
N GLY A 53 20.66 -4.75 -16.04
CA GLY A 53 22.06 -4.85 -16.44
C GLY A 53 22.26 -5.41 -17.86
N PHE A 54 21.36 -6.28 -18.33
CA PHE A 54 21.34 -6.70 -19.74
C PHE A 54 21.03 -5.53 -20.67
N LEU A 55 20.02 -4.72 -20.37
CA LEU A 55 19.67 -3.53 -21.17
C LEU A 55 20.80 -2.51 -21.23
N GLU A 56 21.53 -2.34 -20.12
CA GLU A 56 22.72 -1.50 -20.07
C GLU A 56 23.82 -1.97 -21.03
N LYS A 57 24.17 -3.26 -20.95
CA LYS A 57 25.15 -3.87 -21.84
C LYS A 57 24.71 -3.82 -23.29
N PHE A 58 23.44 -4.12 -23.56
CA PHE A 58 22.86 -4.03 -24.89
C PHE A 58 23.04 -2.62 -25.47
N ASN A 59 22.70 -1.57 -24.72
CA ASN A 59 22.88 -0.19 -25.18
C ASN A 59 24.35 0.12 -25.49
N SER A 60 25.28 -0.34 -24.65
CA SER A 60 26.71 -0.16 -24.87
C SER A 60 27.20 -0.87 -26.13
N TYR A 61 26.85 -2.13 -26.33
CA TYR A 61 27.25 -2.89 -27.52
C TYR A 61 26.61 -2.35 -28.80
N ALA A 62 25.34 -1.96 -28.75
CA ALA A 62 24.64 -1.38 -29.90
C ALA A 62 25.24 -0.04 -30.34
N GLN A 63 25.85 0.72 -29.43
CA GLN A 63 26.59 1.95 -29.74
C GLN A 63 27.98 1.67 -30.32
N SER A 64 28.72 0.74 -29.72
CA SER A 64 30.09 0.44 -30.14
C SER A 64 30.19 -0.42 -31.40
N ASN A 65 29.14 -1.19 -31.73
CA ASN A 65 29.14 -2.13 -32.85
C ASN A 65 27.83 -1.99 -33.66
N PRO A 66 27.61 -0.83 -34.31
CA PRO A 66 26.38 -0.54 -35.04
C PRO A 66 26.13 -1.49 -36.23
N GLU A 67 27.16 -2.18 -36.73
CA GLU A 67 27.05 -3.18 -37.80
C GLU A 67 26.20 -4.40 -37.42
N PHE A 68 26.06 -4.69 -36.12
CA PHE A 68 25.18 -5.76 -35.63
C PHE A 68 23.77 -5.28 -35.31
N MET A 69 23.46 -3.99 -35.52
CA MET A 69 22.13 -3.44 -35.34
C MET A 69 21.34 -3.50 -36.65
N PRO A 70 20.26 -4.30 -36.71
CA PRO A 70 19.33 -4.23 -37.82
C PRO A 70 18.80 -2.82 -38.06
N SER A 71 18.72 -2.43 -39.34
CA SER A 71 18.32 -1.08 -39.75
C SER A 71 16.89 -0.68 -39.36
N TYR A 72 16.04 -1.67 -39.03
CA TYR A 72 14.67 -1.44 -38.58
C TYR A 72 14.54 -1.16 -37.07
N PHE A 73 15.63 -1.27 -36.29
CA PHE A 73 15.57 -0.94 -34.86
C PHE A 73 15.62 0.56 -34.63
N ASP A 74 14.63 1.07 -33.89
CA ASP A 74 14.65 2.44 -33.39
C ASP A 74 15.46 2.51 -32.08
N MET A 75 16.77 2.71 -32.22
CA MET A 75 17.67 2.88 -31.08
C MET A 75 17.42 4.19 -30.31
N ASN A 76 16.75 5.18 -30.92
CA ASN A 76 16.40 6.40 -30.20
C ASN A 76 15.25 6.14 -29.24
N GLU A 77 14.22 5.40 -29.68
CA GLU A 77 13.11 5.02 -28.82
C GLU A 77 13.55 4.10 -27.69
N PHE A 78 14.38 3.09 -27.98
CA PHE A 78 14.97 2.23 -26.96
C PHE A 78 15.69 3.05 -25.86
N ARG A 79 16.46 4.08 -26.24
CA ARG A 79 17.19 4.92 -25.27
C ARG A 79 16.24 5.75 -24.40
N LYS A 80 15.12 6.23 -24.96
CA LYS A 80 14.09 6.93 -24.17
C LYS A 80 13.47 5.98 -23.15
N ASP A 81 13.06 4.78 -23.58
CA ASP A 81 12.46 3.76 -22.72
C ASP A 81 13.43 3.32 -21.62
N TYR A 82 14.69 3.10 -21.98
CA TYR A 82 15.71 2.69 -21.02
C TYR A 82 16.02 3.79 -19.99
N ALA A 83 16.04 5.07 -20.40
CA ALA A 83 16.18 6.18 -19.46
C ALA A 83 14.97 6.28 -18.53
N LEU A 84 13.75 6.21 -19.09
CA LEU A 84 12.51 6.25 -18.32
C LEU A 84 12.43 5.08 -17.33
N LEU A 85 12.87 3.88 -17.71
CA LEU A 85 12.93 2.72 -16.83
C LEU A 85 13.79 2.98 -15.58
N LYS A 86 14.91 3.70 -15.72
CA LYS A 86 15.77 4.06 -14.58
C LYS A 86 15.06 5.02 -13.63
N ASP A 87 14.45 6.07 -14.17
CA ASP A 87 13.71 7.06 -13.39
C ASP A 87 12.54 6.39 -12.64
N LEU A 88 11.76 5.55 -13.32
CA LEU A 88 10.68 4.79 -12.71
C LEU A 88 11.17 3.84 -11.61
N SER A 89 12.33 3.22 -11.78
CA SER A 89 12.92 2.34 -10.77
C SER A 89 13.26 3.11 -9.48
N GLU A 90 13.77 4.33 -9.60
CA GLU A 90 14.02 5.20 -8.45
C GLU A 90 12.71 5.62 -7.77
N PHE A 91 11.69 6.03 -8.54
CA PHE A 91 10.40 6.44 -7.99
C PHE A 91 9.65 5.28 -7.31
N ILE A 92 9.74 4.06 -7.85
CA ILE A 92 9.19 2.86 -7.20
C ILE A 92 9.86 2.62 -5.85
N LYS A 93 11.19 2.79 -5.76
CA LYS A 93 11.91 2.64 -4.50
C LYS A 93 11.48 3.69 -3.46
N LEU A 94 11.39 4.96 -3.86
CA LEU A 94 10.97 6.05 -2.98
C LEU A 94 9.52 5.87 -2.49
N SER A 95 8.61 5.53 -3.41
CA SER A 95 7.20 5.28 -3.07
C SER A 95 7.01 4.07 -2.17
N SER A 96 7.73 2.97 -2.41
CA SER A 96 7.69 1.78 -1.56
C SER A 96 8.17 2.07 -0.13
N GLN A 97 9.24 2.84 0.05
CA GLN A 97 9.71 3.24 1.38
C GLN A 97 8.69 4.10 2.12
N LEU A 98 8.05 5.06 1.43
CA LEU A 98 7.01 5.89 2.03
C LEU A 98 5.78 5.06 2.39
N GLN A 99 5.35 4.17 1.48
CA GLN A 99 4.22 3.27 1.71
C GLN A 99 4.46 2.40 2.95
N GLN A 100 5.64 1.78 3.07
CA GLN A 100 5.97 0.96 4.23
C GLN A 100 5.86 1.76 5.54
N LYS A 101 6.41 2.98 5.58
CA LYS A 101 6.32 3.85 6.78
C LYS A 101 4.88 4.22 7.11
N LEU A 102 4.05 4.48 6.10
CA LEU A 102 2.63 4.77 6.29
C LEU A 102 1.87 3.56 6.85
N GLU A 103 2.12 2.38 6.29
CA GLU A 103 1.51 1.12 6.73
C GLU A 103 1.93 0.72 8.15
N ASP A 104 3.21 0.86 8.48
CA ASP A 104 3.74 0.60 9.82
C ASP A 104 3.09 1.55 10.85
N THR A 105 3.04 2.85 10.53
CA THR A 105 2.44 3.86 11.41
C THR A 105 0.93 3.66 11.55
N TYR A 106 0.24 3.31 10.46
CA TYR A 106 -1.19 2.98 10.47
C TYR A 106 -1.48 1.77 11.36
N THR A 107 -0.65 0.72 11.23
CA THR A 107 -0.77 -0.50 12.03
C THR A 107 -0.56 -0.20 13.51
N GLU A 108 0.50 0.52 13.85
CA GLU A 108 0.80 0.85 15.25
C GLU A 108 -0.30 1.73 15.87
N THR A 109 -0.72 2.79 15.17
CA THR A 109 -1.82 3.66 15.63
C THR A 109 -3.12 2.86 15.83
N GLY A 110 -3.36 1.87 14.95
CA GLY A 110 -4.49 0.95 15.07
C GLY A 110 -4.39 0.04 16.30
N ILE A 111 -3.22 -0.52 16.58
CA ILE A 111 -2.96 -1.34 17.78
C ILE A 111 -3.20 -0.52 19.05
N GLU A 112 -2.66 0.69 19.11
CA GLU A 112 -2.80 1.58 20.27
C GLU A 112 -4.26 1.99 20.52
N SER A 113 -4.99 2.26 19.43
CA SER A 113 -6.42 2.59 19.50
C SER A 113 -7.24 1.38 19.95
N LEU A 114 -6.92 0.20 19.42
CA LEU A 114 -7.63 -1.04 19.72
C LEU A 114 -7.47 -1.44 21.19
N SER A 115 -6.27 -1.33 21.76
CA SER A 115 -6.05 -1.71 23.15
C SER A 115 -6.84 -0.83 24.13
N VAL A 116 -6.96 0.48 23.89
CA VAL A 116 -7.84 1.35 24.67
C VAL A 116 -9.31 0.94 24.51
N ALA A 117 -9.74 0.64 23.28
CA ALA A 117 -11.09 0.15 23.01
C ALA A 117 -11.38 -1.19 23.73
N LEU A 118 -10.40 -2.09 23.81
CA LEU A 118 -10.54 -3.38 24.51
C LEU A 118 -10.68 -3.20 26.03
N VAL A 119 -9.95 -2.27 26.63
CA VAL A 119 -10.12 -1.92 28.05
C VAL A 119 -11.53 -1.42 28.31
N TYR A 120 -12.04 -0.52 27.47
CA TYR A 120 -13.41 -0.02 27.57
C TYR A 120 -14.44 -1.13 27.38
N TYR A 121 -14.30 -1.97 26.35
CA TYR A 121 -15.18 -3.10 26.08
C TYR A 121 -15.28 -4.06 27.28
N ASN A 122 -14.15 -4.42 27.89
CA ASN A 122 -14.13 -5.30 29.05
C ASN A 122 -14.77 -4.66 30.29
N SER A 123 -14.59 -3.35 30.48
CA SER A 123 -15.25 -2.59 31.53
C SER A 123 -16.78 -2.60 31.36
N VAL A 124 -17.27 -2.33 30.15
CA VAL A 124 -18.70 -2.37 29.82
C VAL A 124 -19.27 -3.78 29.98
N LYS A 125 -18.52 -4.82 29.56
CA LYS A 125 -18.91 -6.23 29.77
C LYS A 125 -19.07 -6.58 31.26
N ALA A 126 -18.15 -6.12 32.10
CA ALA A 126 -18.24 -6.32 33.55
C ALA A 126 -19.42 -5.56 34.15
N ALA A 127 -19.65 -4.30 33.73
CA ALA A 127 -20.78 -3.49 34.14
C ALA A 127 -22.13 -4.14 33.77
N ALA A 128 -22.25 -4.67 32.55
CA ALA A 128 -23.42 -5.40 32.08
C ALA A 128 -23.69 -6.65 32.93
N LYS A 129 -22.65 -7.44 33.23
CA LYS A 129 -22.75 -8.62 34.11
C LYS A 129 -23.24 -8.27 35.52
N ASN A 130 -22.88 -7.09 36.02
CA ASN A 130 -23.29 -6.60 37.33
C ASN A 130 -24.63 -5.83 37.32
N GLY A 131 -25.34 -5.81 36.19
CA GLY A 131 -26.66 -5.16 36.09
C GLY A 131 -26.63 -3.63 36.13
N ILE A 132 -25.49 -3.00 35.80
CA ILE A 132 -25.41 -1.54 35.72
C ILE A 132 -26.31 -1.06 34.57
N ALA A 133 -27.23 -0.14 34.87
CA ALA A 133 -28.18 0.39 33.90
C ALA A 133 -27.46 0.94 32.65
N GLY A 134 -27.99 0.61 31.46
CA GLY A 134 -27.44 1.03 30.17
C GLY A 134 -26.22 0.24 29.67
N ALA A 135 -25.48 -0.47 30.54
CA ALA A 135 -24.28 -1.20 30.13
C ALA A 135 -24.57 -2.39 29.18
N GLN A 136 -25.71 -3.07 29.36
CA GLN A 136 -26.11 -4.20 28.50
C GLN A 136 -26.29 -3.76 27.04
N ALA A 137 -26.96 -2.64 26.79
CA ALA A 137 -27.18 -2.12 25.44
C ALA A 137 -25.87 -1.76 24.73
N ILE A 138 -24.93 -1.13 25.46
CA ILE A 138 -23.60 -0.79 24.93
C ILE A 138 -22.79 -2.06 24.64
N TYR A 139 -22.82 -3.04 25.55
CA TYR A 139 -22.15 -4.33 25.37
C TYR A 139 -22.64 -5.07 24.12
N ASP A 140 -23.96 -5.16 23.96
CA ASP A 140 -24.59 -5.88 22.85
C ASP A 140 -24.29 -5.23 21.49
N ASP A 141 -24.16 -3.90 21.45
CA ASP A 141 -23.75 -3.21 20.23
C ASP A 141 -22.28 -3.44 19.90
N LEU A 142 -21.37 -3.23 20.87
CA LEU A 142 -19.93 -3.42 20.66
C LEU A 142 -19.57 -4.87 20.32
N ARG A 143 -20.24 -5.85 20.94
CA ARG A 143 -19.98 -7.28 20.71
C ARG A 143 -20.21 -7.67 19.24
N LYS A 144 -21.14 -7.04 18.52
CA LYS A 144 -21.41 -7.32 17.10
C LYS A 144 -20.21 -7.02 16.19
N ARG A 145 -19.33 -6.12 16.62
CA ARG A 145 -18.17 -5.65 15.86
C ARG A 145 -16.84 -6.06 16.49
N PHE A 146 -16.88 -6.96 17.48
CA PHE A 146 -15.69 -7.37 18.20
C PHE A 146 -14.76 -8.20 17.29
N PRO A 147 -13.50 -7.81 17.11
CA PRO A 147 -12.56 -8.55 16.28
C PRO A 147 -12.31 -9.94 16.88
N GLY A 148 -12.56 -11.00 16.11
CA GLY A 148 -12.41 -12.39 16.53
C GLY A 148 -13.62 -13.01 17.24
N GLY A 149 -14.76 -12.30 17.34
CA GLY A 149 -16.03 -12.89 17.76
C GLY A 149 -16.58 -13.82 16.68
N SER A 150 -17.00 -15.03 17.06
CA SER A 150 -17.67 -16.00 16.20
C SER A 150 -19.00 -15.45 15.65
N GLY A 151 -18.93 -14.66 14.58
CA GLY A 151 -20.03 -14.42 13.67
C GLY A 151 -20.10 -15.59 12.70
N THR A 152 -21.06 -16.48 12.93
CA THR A 152 -21.46 -17.58 12.05
C THR A 152 -21.37 -17.18 10.57
N THR A 153 -20.40 -17.74 9.86
CA THR A 153 -20.47 -17.95 8.41
C THR A 153 -21.58 -18.98 8.17
N SER A 154 -22.83 -18.51 8.16
CA SER A 154 -23.93 -19.26 7.57
C SER A 154 -23.73 -19.14 6.07
N GLY A 155 -23.39 -20.26 5.45
CA GLY A 155 -23.21 -20.35 4.02
C GLY A 155 -24.44 -19.88 3.26
N ASN A 156 -24.20 -19.22 2.14
CA ASN A 156 -25.05 -19.42 0.98
C ASN A 156 -24.16 -19.35 -0.26
N THR A 157 -23.74 -20.51 -0.72
CA THR A 157 -23.30 -20.73 -2.09
C THR A 157 -24.57 -20.92 -2.93
N PRO A 158 -24.87 -20.09 -3.94
CA PRO A 158 -25.75 -20.53 -5.01
C PRO A 158 -24.90 -21.40 -5.94
N THR A 159 -25.14 -22.71 -5.87
CA THR A 159 -24.87 -23.62 -6.98
C THR A 159 -25.83 -23.34 -8.13
N THR A 160 -25.33 -23.64 -9.34
CA THR A 160 -25.89 -23.56 -10.70
C THR A 160 -26.05 -22.18 -11.31
#